data_AF-A0AAN5IDB2-F1
#
_entry.id   AF-A0AAN5IDB2-F1
#
_cell.length_a   1.000
_cell.length_b   1.000
_cell.length_c   1.000
_cell.angle_alpha   90.00
_cell.angle_beta   90.00
_cell.angle_gamma   90.00
#
_symmetry.space_group_name_H-M   'P 1'
#
loop_
_entity.id
_entity.type
_entity.pdbx_description
1 polymer ?
#
loop_
_entity_poly.entity_id
_entity_poly.type
_entity_poly.pdbx_seq_one_letter_code
_entity_poly.pdbx_strand_id
1 'polypeptide(L)' 'MLENMNESSASSKRGINIVAEAEFGTSIDVICSRGHFSYVFSSNLYCEASKGHVTCIAFRQAPPNTVEQ' A
#
# COMPACT_ATOMS: atom_id res chain seq x y z
N MET A 1 6.84 2.36 -6.87
CA MET A 1 6.32 3.07 -5.67
C MET A 1 6.72 4.55 -5.62
N LEU A 2 8.01 4.89 -5.51
CA LEU A 2 8.50 6.28 -5.34
C LEU A 2 8.06 7.29 -6.42
N GLU A 3 7.90 6.83 -7.65
CA GLU A 3 7.47 7.65 -8.78
C GLU A 3 6.02 8.14 -8.64
N ASN A 4 5.18 7.36 -7.96
CA ASN A 4 3.77 7.69 -7.71
C ASN A 4 3.55 8.42 -6.38
N MET A 5 4.63 8.77 -5.65
CA MET A 5 4.56 9.52 -4.40
C MET A 5 4.75 11.02 -4.61
N ASN A 6 3.94 11.80 -3.91
CA ASN A 6 3.99 13.27 -3.82
C ASN A 6 3.69 13.71 -2.38
N GLU A 7 3.61 15.02 -2.13
CA GLU A 7 3.40 15.56 -0.78
C GLU A 7 2.00 15.29 -0.19
N SER A 8 1.05 14.85 -1.01
CA SER A 8 -0.29 14.43 -0.61
C SER A 8 -0.32 12.92 -0.36
N SER A 9 -0.61 12.52 0.88
CA SER A 9 -0.78 11.11 1.25
C SER A 9 -1.94 10.46 0.49
N ALA A 10 -3.03 11.20 0.26
CA ALA A 10 -4.20 10.71 -0.48
C ALA A 10 -3.89 10.47 -1.96
N SER A 11 -3.20 11.43 -2.61
CA SER A 11 -2.83 11.29 -4.03
C SER A 11 -1.79 10.20 -4.21
N SER A 12 -0.80 10.12 -3.31
CA SER A 12 0.21 9.05 -3.31
C SER A 12 -0.43 7.67 -3.12
N LYS A 13 -1.34 7.53 -2.15
CA LYS A 13 -2.09 6.29 -1.91
C LYS A 13 -2.81 5.80 -3.16
N ARG A 14 -3.57 6.69 -3.80
CA ARG A 14 -4.36 6.35 -5.00
C ARG A 14 -3.48 5.97 -6.19
N GLY A 15 -2.41 6.74 -6.44
CA GLY A 15 -1.49 6.46 -7.55
C GLY A 15 -0.76 5.12 -7.37
N ILE A 16 -0.27 4.84 -6.16
CA ILE A 16 0.41 3.57 -5.87
C ILE A 16 -0.55 2.39 -6.01
N ASN A 17 -1.77 2.48 -5.48
CA ASN A 17 -2.75 1.39 -5.55
C ASN A 17 -3.08 1.04 -7.02
N ILE A 18 -3.41 2.03 -7.86
CA ILE A 18 -3.75 1.79 -9.27
C ILE A 18 -2.60 1.10 -10.02
N VAL A 19 -1.37 1.58 -9.86
CA VAL A 19 -0.20 1.02 -10.56
C VAL A 19 0.15 -0.36 -10.00
N ALA A 20 0.06 -0.57 -8.69
CA ALA A 20 0.36 -1.85 -8.08
C ALA A 20 -0.67 -2.93 -8.45
N GLU A 21 -1.96 -2.60 -8.46
CA GLU A 21 -3.00 -3.55 -8.90
C GLU A 21 -2.83 -3.91 -10.38
N ALA A 22 -2.46 -2.95 -11.22
CA ALA A 22 -2.17 -3.19 -12.64
C ALA A 22 -0.92 -4.05 -12.86
N GLU A 23 0.13 -3.86 -12.05
CA GLU A 23 1.41 -4.59 -12.16
C GLU A 23 1.31 -6.03 -11.63
N PHE A 24 0.65 -6.23 -10.49
CA PHE A 24 0.57 -7.53 -9.82
C PHE A 24 -0.69 -8.34 -10.19
N GLY A 25 -1.72 -7.71 -10.75
CA GLY A 25 -2.98 -8.38 -11.10
C GLY A 25 -3.76 -8.91 -9.89
N THR A 26 -3.48 -8.37 -8.70
CA THR A 26 -4.13 -8.75 -7.43
C THR A 26 -4.53 -7.50 -6.65
N SER A 27 -5.46 -7.63 -5.71
CA SER A 27 -5.83 -6.53 -4.83
C SER A 27 -4.67 -6.12 -3.90
N ILE A 28 -4.24 -4.87 -4.04
CA ILE A 28 -3.18 -4.25 -3.26
C ILE A 28 -3.75 -3.10 -2.45
N ASP A 29 -3.64 -3.17 -1.12
CA ASP A 29 -3.94 -2.04 -0.26
C ASP A 29 -2.73 -1.15 -0.07
N VAL A 30 -2.98 0.16 0.05
CA VAL A 30 -1.94 1.15 0.30
C VAL A 30 -2.36 2.06 1.45
N ILE A 31 -1.45 2.20 2.42
CA ILE A 31 -1.56 3.13 3.54
C ILE A 31 -0.47 4.17 3.38
N CYS A 32 -0.82 5.46 3.40
CA CYS A 32 0.14 6.56 3.36
C CYS A 32 -0.12 7.51 4.52
N SER A 33 0.93 7.90 5.23
CA SER A 33 0.84 8.86 6.33
C SER A 33 1.94 9.92 6.24
N ARG A 34 1.63 11.08 6.82
CA ARG A 34 2.60 12.16 7.06
C ARG A 34 3.07 12.25 8.52
N GLY A 35 2.45 11.48 9.40
CA GLY A 35 2.74 11.47 10.83
C GLY A 35 2.90 10.05 11.34
N HIS A 36 3.21 9.94 12.63
CA HIS A 36 3.37 8.65 13.28
C HIS A 36 2.03 7.91 13.38
N PHE A 37 2.00 6.70 12.86
CA PHE A 37 0.91 5.75 13.04
C PHE A 37 1.53 4.37 13.22
N SER A 38 0.88 3.53 14.01
CA SER A 38 1.26 2.13 14.17
C SER A 38 0.18 1.26 13.55
N TYR A 39 0.58 0.26 12.78
CA TYR A 39 -0.32 -0.67 12.11
C TYR A 39 0.31 -2.06 12.06
N VAL A 40 -0.53 -3.10 12.08
CA VAL A 40 -0.13 -4.51 11.98
C VAL A 40 -0.95 -5.15 10.87
N PHE A 41 -0.27 -5.82 9.94
CA PHE A 41 -0.89 -6.61 8.88
C PHE A 41 -0.08 -7.89 8.64
N SER A 42 -0.73 -8.88 8.05
CA SER A 42 -0.09 -10.12 7.62
C SER A 42 -0.19 -10.20 6.10
N SER A 43 0.96 -10.11 5.42
CA SER A 43 1.05 -10.28 3.98
C SER A 43 2.42 -10.79 3.59
N ASN A 44 2.45 -11.65 2.58
CA ASN A 44 3.69 -12.24 2.03
C ASN A 44 4.34 -11.33 1.00
N LEU A 45 3.65 -10.27 0.55
CA LEU A 45 4.13 -9.31 -0.42
C LEU A 45 3.79 -7.90 0.06
N TYR A 46 4.82 -7.14 0.41
CA TYR A 46 4.70 -5.75 0.85
C TYR A 46 5.87 -4.91 0.36
N CYS A 47 5.66 -3.61 0.29
CA CYS A 47 6.66 -2.61 0.00
C CYS A 47 6.41 -1.38 0.87
N GLU A 48 7.45 -0.88 1.54
CA GLU A 48 7.43 0.39 2.24
C GLU A 48 8.38 1.37 1.53
N ALA A 49 7.92 2.60 1.34
CA ALA A 49 8.76 3.67 0.81
C ALA A 49 8.43 5.00 1.48
N SER A 50 9.47 5.81 1.69
CA SER A 50 9.37 7.16 2.23
C SER A 50 9.88 8.18 1.21
N LYS A 51 9.12 9.27 1.00
CA LYS A 51 9.49 10.39 0.15
C LYS A 51 9.13 11.70 0.84
N GLY A 52 10.15 12.47 1.23
CA GLY A 52 9.96 13.67 2.03
C GLY A 52 9.31 13.33 3.37
N HIS A 53 8.14 13.93 3.65
CA HIS A 53 7.37 13.68 4.88
C HIS A 53 6.26 12.64 4.71
N VAL A 54 6.19 11.92 3.58
CA VAL A 54 5.16 10.91 3.35
C VAL A 54 5.80 9.53 3.36
N THR A 55 5.33 8.65 4.24
CA THR A 55 5.64 7.22 4.23
C THR A 55 4.42 6.46 3.76
N CYS A 56 4.61 5.61 2.75
CA CYS A 56 3.58 4.74 2.20
C CYS A 56 3.99 3.28 2.36
N ILE A 57 3.03 2.44 2.71
CA ILE A 57 3.14 0.98 2.78
C ILE A 57 2.09 0.42 1.84
N ALA A 58 2.52 -0.39 0.88
CA ALA A 58 1.67 -1.16 -0.01
C ALA A 58 1.79 -2.64 0.34
N PHE A 59 0.68 -3.36 0.42
CA PHE A 59 0.69 -4.79 0.71
C PHE A 59 -0.44 -5.49 -0.03
N ARG A 60 -0.19 -6.73 -0.43
CA ARG A 60 -1.25 -7.55 -1.02
C ARG A 60 -2.26 -7.91 0.04
N GLN A 61 -3.54 -7.67 -0.24
CA GLN A 61 -4.61 -8.19 0.61
C GLN A 61 -4.50 -9.71 0.62
N ALA A 62 -4.56 -10.32 1.81
CA ALA A 62 -4.78 -11.75 1.85
C ALA A 62 -6.07 -12.04 1.06
N PRO A 63 -6.12 -13.11 0.23
CA PRO A 63 -7.38 -13.51 -0.35
C PRO A 63 -8.40 -13.60 0.79
N PRO A 64 -9.65 -13.12 0.60
CA PRO A 64 -10.69 -13.39 1.59
C PRO A 64 -10.63 -14.88 1.84
N ASN A 65 -10.48 -15.28 3.10
CA ASN A 65 -10.47 -16.68 3.48
C ASN A 65 -11.63 -17.33 2.69
N THR A 66 -11.31 -18.18 1.70
CA THR A 66 -12.20 -19.29 1.43
C THR A 66 -12.30 -19.94 2.79
N VAL A 67 -13.44 -19.76 3.44
CA VAL A 67 -13.80 -20.45 4.66
C VAL A 67 -13.48 -21.91 4.37
N GLU A 68 -12.37 -22.39 4.92
CA GLU A 68 -12.10 -23.81 4.93
C GLU A 68 -13.06 -24.35 5.99
N GLN A 69 -14.08 -25.04 5.46
CA GLN A 69 -15.14 -25.83 6.11
C GLN A 69 -16.47 -25.12 6.40
#